data_AF-A0A952CAD7-F1
#
_entry.id   AF-A0A952CAD7-F1
#
_cell.length_a   1.000
_cell.length_b   1.000
_cell.length_c   1.000
_cell.angle_alpha   90.00
_cell.angle_beta   90.00
_cell.angle_gamma   90.00
#
_symmetry.space_group_name_H-M   'P 1'
#
loop_
_entity.id
_entity.type
_entity.pdbx_description
1 polymer ?
#
loop_
_entity_poly.entity_id
_entity_poly.type
_entity_poly.pdbx_seq_one_letter_code
_entity_poly.pdbx_strand_id
1 'polypeptide(L)'
;MDKKPDGKGWLLVDTKLPIDGSLTGRQIVIETKGERDATYTIHDVKREGNLTKVLCGQVSFITGFKGGNMVVRVATVPKSYSEGYIYDFEEGATFQIASHATWDAKK
;
A
#
# COMPACT_ATOMS: atom_id res chain seq x y z
N MET A 1 -5.74 4.25 4.34
CA MET A 1 -5.53 2.80 4.11
C MET A 1 -6.38 2.00 5.08
N ASP A 2 -6.71 0.76 4.75
CA ASP A 2 -7.27 -0.17 5.76
C ASP A 2 -6.20 -0.56 6.77
N LYS A 3 -6.61 -0.67 8.04
CA LYS A 3 -5.77 -1.03 9.18
C LYS A 3 -6.10 -2.42 9.71
N LYS A 4 -7.07 -3.11 9.11
CA LYS A 4 -7.48 -4.45 9.51
C LYS A 4 -6.66 -5.50 8.74
N PRO A 5 -6.17 -6.56 9.42
CA PRO A 5 -5.51 -7.68 8.77
C PRO A 5 -6.55 -8.66 8.19
N ASP A 6 -7.59 -8.16 7.52
CA ASP A 6 -8.65 -8.99 6.93
C ASP A 6 -8.25 -9.66 5.60
N GLY A 7 -6.99 -9.43 5.19
CA GLY A 7 -6.39 -10.02 4.01
C GLY A 7 -6.71 -9.27 2.71
N LYS A 8 -7.24 -8.04 2.76
CA LYS A 8 -7.41 -7.20 1.57
C LYS A 8 -6.81 -5.81 1.79
N GLY A 9 -5.71 -5.53 1.10
CA GLY A 9 -5.04 -4.23 1.17
C GLY A 9 -5.82 -3.17 0.42
N TRP A 10 -6.69 -2.42 1.11
CA TRP A 10 -7.43 -1.31 0.51
C TRP A 10 -6.75 0.04 0.79
N LEU A 11 -6.58 0.82 -0.27
CA LEU A 11 -6.18 2.22 -0.19
C LEU A 11 -7.38 3.11 -0.50
N LEU A 12 -7.43 4.25 0.19
CA LEU A 12 -8.36 5.33 -0.08
C LEU A 12 -7.53 6.52 -0.53
N VAL A 13 -7.79 6.99 -1.75
CA VAL A 13 -7.12 8.15 -2.34
C VAL A 13 -8.15 9.22 -2.69
N ASP A 14 -7.77 10.47 -2.48
CA ASP A 14 -8.58 11.64 -2.82
C ASP A 14 -8.57 11.97 -4.33
N THR A 15 -7.56 11.47 -5.04
CA THR A 15 -7.41 11.64 -6.47
C THR A 15 -8.46 10.81 -7.22
N LYS A 16 -9.10 11.42 -8.22
CA LYS A 16 -10.06 10.74 -9.10
C LYS A 16 -9.32 9.85 -10.09
N LEU A 17 -9.20 8.56 -9.75
CA LEU A 17 -8.64 7.56 -10.67
C LEU A 17 -9.73 7.00 -11.60
N PRO A 18 -9.37 6.57 -12.82
CA PRO A 18 -10.28 5.87 -13.71
C PRO A 18 -10.69 4.51 -13.09
N ILE A 19 -11.99 4.21 -13.18
CA ILE A 19 -12.63 2.99 -12.66
C ILE A 19 -12.97 1.99 -13.78
N ASP A 20 -12.50 2.25 -15.00
CA ASP A 20 -12.73 1.47 -16.22
C ASP A 20 -11.85 0.20 -16.31
N GLY A 21 -11.06 -0.08 -15.27
CA GLY A 21 -10.11 -1.19 -15.24
C GLY A 21 -8.77 -0.89 -15.91
N SER A 22 -8.55 0.30 -16.47
CA SER A 22 -7.28 0.68 -17.12
C SER A 22 -6.05 0.66 -16.20
N LEU A 23 -6.28 0.70 -14.88
CA LEU A 23 -5.25 0.65 -13.85
C LEU A 23 -5.00 -0.77 -13.31
N THR A 24 -5.87 -1.74 -13.61
CA THR A 24 -5.68 -3.12 -13.15
C THR A 24 -4.38 -3.68 -13.73
N GLY A 25 -3.54 -4.24 -12.86
CA GLY A 25 -2.19 -4.74 -13.18
C GLY A 25 -1.08 -3.69 -13.12
N ARG A 26 -1.40 -2.39 -12.98
CA ARG A 26 -0.38 -1.34 -12.79
C ARG A 26 0.13 -1.32 -11.35
N GLN A 27 1.27 -0.68 -11.14
CA GLN A 27 1.85 -0.49 -9.81
C GLN A 27 1.49 0.88 -9.26
N ILE A 28 1.07 0.92 -7.99
CA ILE A 28 1.01 2.13 -7.19
C ILE A 28 2.24 2.16 -6.28
N VAL A 29 2.97 3.27 -6.34
CA VAL A 29 4.16 3.54 -5.54
C VAL A 29 3.80 4.64 -4.56
N ILE A 30 3.91 4.36 -3.27
CA ILE A 30 3.59 5.30 -2.19
C ILE A 30 4.90 5.75 -1.56
N GLU A 31 5.07 7.07 -1.45
CA GLU A 31 6.27 7.69 -0.91
C GLU A 31 6.39 7.38 0.59
N THR A 32 7.55 6.86 0.97
CA THR A 32 7.88 6.61 2.37
C THR A 32 8.99 7.56 2.79
N LYS A 33 8.96 8.09 4.02
CA LYS A 33 9.94 9.07 4.50
C LYS A 33 11.30 8.39 4.79
N GLY A 34 12.03 8.04 3.74
CA GLY A 34 13.42 7.57 3.82
C GLY A 34 13.61 6.04 3.89
N GLU A 35 12.55 5.26 3.73
CA GLU A 35 12.59 3.80 3.62
C GLU A 35 12.36 3.36 2.16
N ARG A 36 12.37 2.05 1.88
CA ARG A 36 12.13 1.49 0.55
C ARG A 36 10.69 1.82 0.11
N ASP A 37 10.50 2.43 -1.06
CA ASP A 37 9.17 2.84 -1.55
C ASP A 37 8.16 1.68 -1.51
N ALA A 38 6.99 1.96 -0.95
CA ALA A 38 5.93 0.98 -0.79
C ALA A 38 5.21 0.79 -2.13
N THR A 39 5.51 -0.31 -2.82
CA THR A 39 4.99 -0.59 -4.16
C THR A 39 4.02 -1.75 -4.13
N TYR A 40 2.80 -1.54 -4.65
CA TYR A 40 1.77 -2.56 -4.72
C TYR A 40 1.14 -2.64 -6.10
N THR A 41 0.64 -3.83 -6.48
CA THR A 41 -0.10 -4.02 -7.72
C THR A 41 -1.57 -3.66 -7.52
N ILE A 42 -2.13 -2.86 -8.41
CA ILE A 42 -3.55 -2.51 -8.43
C ILE A 42 -4.34 -3.68 -9.01
N HIS A 43 -5.25 -4.24 -8.23
CA HIS A 43 -6.16 -5.30 -8.66
C HIS A 43 -7.51 -4.75 -9.11
N ASP A 44 -8.03 -3.74 -8.42
CA ASP A 44 -9.36 -3.19 -8.66
C ASP A 44 -9.42 -1.73 -8.20
N VAL A 45 -10.25 -0.92 -8.86
CA VAL A 45 -10.44 0.50 -8.55
C VAL A 45 -11.92 0.81 -8.55
N LYS A 46 -12.43 1.29 -7.41
CA LYS A 46 -13.85 1.58 -7.19
C LYS A 46 -14.04 2.99 -6.66
N ARG A 47 -15.20 3.58 -6.92
CA ARG A 47 -15.59 4.85 -6.28
C ARG A 47 -16.16 4.58 -4.90
N GLU A 48 -15.71 5.32 -3.89
CA GLU A 48 -16.25 5.29 -2.52
C GLU A 48 -16.54 6.73 -2.08
N GLY A 49 -17.78 7.18 -2.33
CA GLY A 49 -18.18 8.58 -2.15
C GLY A 49 -17.35 9.53 -3.03
N ASN A 50 -16.70 10.50 -2.39
CA ASN A 50 -15.81 11.46 -3.07
C ASN A 50 -14.38 10.92 -3.28
N LEU A 51 -14.06 9.77 -2.69
CA LEU A 51 -12.74 9.15 -2.75
C LEU A 51 -12.73 8.03 -3.79
N THR A 52 -11.52 7.62 -4.17
CA THR A 52 -11.28 6.43 -4.98
C THR A 52 -10.68 5.35 -4.08
N LYS A 53 -11.27 4.16 -4.12
CA LYS A 53 -10.82 2.99 -3.38
C LYS A 53 -10.02 2.09 -4.31
N VAL A 54 -8.79 1.75 -3.92
CA VAL A 54 -7.86 0.93 -4.72
C VAL A 54 -7.58 -0.36 -3.97
N LEU A 55 -7.83 -1.50 -4.61
CA LEU A 55 -7.49 -2.82 -4.09
C LEU A 55 -6.07 -3.18 -4.50
N CYS A 56 -5.21 -3.45 -3.52
CA CYS A 56 -3.83 -3.89 -3.72
C CYS A 56 -3.65 -5.41 -3.58
N GLY A 57 -4.76 -6.16 -3.58
CA GLY A 57 -4.76 -7.62 -3.45
C GLY A 57 -4.66 -8.09 -2.00
N GLN A 58 -4.16 -9.31 -1.81
CA GLN A 58 -3.96 -9.91 -0.48
C GLN A 58 -2.65 -9.43 0.15
N VAL A 59 -2.58 -8.13 0.43
CA VAL A 59 -1.42 -7.49 1.05
C VAL A 59 -1.82 -6.82 2.35
N SER A 60 -0.88 -6.83 3.31
CA SER A 60 -0.95 -6.03 4.53
C SER A 60 0.03 -4.87 4.38
N PHE A 61 -0.36 -3.68 4.82
CA PHE A 61 0.51 -2.49 4.85
C PHE A 61 1.33 -2.42 6.15
N ILE A 62 1.33 -3.49 6.95
CA ILE A 62 2.00 -3.56 8.26
C ILE A 62 3.42 -4.09 8.08
N THR A 63 4.41 -3.31 8.50
CA THR A 63 5.83 -3.68 8.50
C THR A 63 6.31 -4.21 9.84
N GLY A 64 5.59 -3.92 10.92
CA GLY A 64 5.99 -4.34 12.26
C GLY A 64 5.00 -3.99 13.35
N PHE A 65 5.44 -4.17 14.59
CA PHE A 65 4.67 -3.93 15.80
C PHE A 65 5.31 -2.83 16.63
N LYS A 66 4.49 -1.95 17.20
CA LYS A 66 4.96 -0.85 18.05
C LYS A 66 5.53 -1.31 19.38
N GLY A 67 5.10 -2.48 19.86
CA GLY A 67 5.53 -3.06 21.14
C GLY A 67 7.00 -3.50 21.23
N GLY A 68 7.79 -3.23 20.19
CA GLY A 68 9.20 -3.62 20.10
C GLY A 68 9.39 -5.12 19.90
N ASN A 69 10.64 -5.53 19.79
CA ASN A 69 11.02 -6.92 19.52
C ASN A 69 11.74 -7.53 20.73
N MET A 70 11.57 -8.83 20.93
CA MET A 70 12.36 -9.64 21.86
C MET A 70 12.89 -10.90 21.16
N VAL A 71 14.02 -11.41 21.61
CA VAL A 71 14.59 -12.67 21.10
C VAL A 71 14.17 -13.80 22.03
N VAL A 72 13.40 -14.76 21.50
CA VAL A 72 13.04 -15.99 22.21
C VAL A 72 13.82 -17.13 21.57
N ARG A 73 14.80 -17.65 22.31
CA ARG A 73 15.79 -18.64 21.84
C ARG A 73 16.60 -18.10 20.65
N VAL A 74 16.10 -18.29 19.44
CA VAL A 74 16.75 -17.87 18.17
C VAL A 74 15.83 -17.03 17.29
N ALA A 75 14.57 -16.82 17.69
CA ALA A 75 13.58 -16.09 16.90
C ALA A 75 13.31 -14.71 17.49
N THR A 76 13.32 -13.68 16.65
CA THR A 76 12.89 -12.34 17.01
C THR A 76 11.38 -12.24 16.85
N VAL A 77 10.67 -11.98 17.95
CA VAL A 77 9.21 -11.86 18.00
C VAL A 77 8.80 -10.53 18.63
N PRO A 78 7.65 -9.96 18.25
CA PRO A 78 7.09 -8.81 18.95
C PRO A 78 6.92 -9.09 20.44
N LYS A 79 7.41 -8.16 21.27
CA LYS A 79 7.22 -8.24 22.73
C LYS A 79 5.76 -8.01 23.13
N SER A 80 5.04 -7.21 22.34
CA SER A 80 3.63 -6.89 22.56
C SER A 80 2.92 -6.69 21.22
N TYR A 81 1.82 -7.42 21.04
CA TYR A 81 0.97 -7.34 19.84
C TYR A 81 -0.18 -6.34 20.00
N SER A 82 -0.44 -5.87 21.23
CA SER A 82 -1.58 -5.00 21.56
C SER A 82 -1.28 -3.50 21.43
N GLU A 83 0.00 -3.12 21.32
CA GLU A 83 0.44 -1.72 21.19
C GLU A 83 0.26 -1.13 19.79
N GLY A 84 -0.22 -1.94 18.84
CA GLY A 84 -0.53 -1.55 17.48
C GLY A 84 0.63 -1.80 16.50
N TYR A 85 0.45 -1.27 15.29
CA TYR A 85 1.24 -1.62 14.11
C TYR A 85 2.08 -0.44 13.61
N ILE A 86 3.23 -0.79 13.01
CA ILE A 86 4.03 0.10 12.16
C ILE A 86 3.60 -0.18 10.72
N TYR A 87 3.38 0.87 9.94
CA TYR A 87 2.90 0.76 8.56
C TYR A 87 4.00 1.14 7.56
N ASP A 88 3.88 0.64 6.34
CA ASP A 88 4.78 0.96 5.22
C ASP A 88 4.79 2.46 4.89
N PHE A 89 3.66 3.16 5.10
CA PHE A 89 3.51 4.57 4.80
C PHE A 89 2.49 5.22 5.75
N GLU A 90 2.57 6.54 5.86
CA GLU A 90 1.67 7.34 6.68
C GLU A 90 0.39 7.72 5.92
N GLU A 91 -0.68 8.01 6.65
CA GLU A 91 -1.86 8.62 6.05
C GLU A 91 -1.52 10.01 5.47
N GLY A 92 -1.97 10.27 4.25
CA GLY A 92 -1.62 11.48 3.51
C GLY A 92 -0.28 11.41 2.76
N ALA A 93 0.38 10.24 2.73
CA ALA A 93 1.52 10.02 1.85
C ALA A 93 1.15 10.24 0.38
N THR A 94 2.06 10.88 -0.33
CA THR A 94 2.02 11.07 -1.78
C THR A 94 2.19 9.72 -2.47
N PHE A 95 1.56 9.56 -3.63
CA PHE A 95 1.67 8.34 -4.42
C PHE A 95 1.78 8.66 -5.91
N GLN A 96 2.34 7.72 -6.65
CA GLN A 96 2.42 7.73 -8.10
C GLN A 96 1.94 6.38 -8.64
N ILE A 97 1.28 6.39 -9.80
CA ILE A 97 0.95 5.16 -10.51
C ILE A 97 1.94 5.01 -11.66
N ALA A 98 2.71 3.93 -11.63
CA ALA A 98 3.66 3.63 -12.70
C ALA A 98 2.90 3.55 -14.03
N SER A 99 3.27 4.42 -14.96
CA SER A 99 2.81 4.34 -16.34
C SER A 99 3.95 3.80 -17.18
N HIS A 100 3.65 2.83 -18.04
CA HIS A 100 4.55 2.51 -19.13
C HIS A 100 4.50 3.70 -20.09
N ALA A 101 5.54 4.53 -20.08
CA ALA A 101 5.83 5.35 -21.24
C ALA A 101 6.24 4.37 -22.36
N THR A 102 5.35 4.14 -23.33
CA THR A 102 5.76 3.53 -24.58
C THR A 102 6.76 4.48 -25.22
N TRP A 103 8.00 4.04 -25.38
CA TRP A 103 8.98 4.82 -26.12
C TRP A 103 8.52 4.83 -27.58
N ASP A 104 7.88 5.92 -28.01
CA ASP A 104 7.60 6.17 -29.42
C ASP A 104 8.96 6.30 -30.11
N ALA A 105 9.47 5.17 -30.61
CA ALA A 105 10.57 5.16 -31.55
C ALA A 105 10.06 5.82 -32.84
N LYS A 106 10.08 7.16 -32.89
CA LYS A 106 9.86 7.90 -34.13
C LYS A 106 10.89 7.43 -35.15
N LYS A 107 10.35 6.90 -36.26
CA LYS A 107 11.05 6.53 -37.50
C LYS A 107 11.97 7.63 -38.01
#